data_AF-A0A228K1Z9-F1
#
_entry.id   AF-A0A228K1Z9-F1
#
_cell.length_a   1.000
_cell.length_b   1.000
_cell.length_c   1.000
_cell.angle_alpha   90.00
_cell.angle_beta   90.00
_cell.angle_gamma   90.00
#
_symmetry.space_group_name_H-M   'P 1'
#
loop_
_entity.id
_entity.type
_entity.pdbx_description
1 polymer ?
#
loop_
_entity_poly.entity_id
_entity_poly.type
_entity_poly.pdbx_seq_one_letter_code
_entity_poly.pdbx_strand_id
1 'polypeptide(L)'
;MIAGLIAGAVIGAVAVVATGGAALTVVAAVAAGAAAGGGLGEVLGTMSWAPRHVTGSLIKGSPNVFINSRAAMRAILSLGLCSDHAGPPQVVAQGSSTVFINSQPASRKEDRMMCGALINDGSPNVFIGGPAVGEYNPEIPAWVNWTMAAVGIAAAAVLAGPALALLGAAGGFLGGEVGGWLGGKIFGEGSDGQKWSMLGGSLLGGFGAGKGAGLVSGARGAGSVAGELSALEAVEGAAGATEQPTISLFGFRGGGRVSDVEAGMHPYQYTGHVGYSLDGGKTIWGFGPATGDASAAEVFGNLKGSGSYPGMLTADQDAFIAVAKEPLPARGGGGALQTVYEQKIPVTQEQYESILAAHEELLARGPMDDIRYQWPPKSGEWPENNYNCATFPGRLGIPIPEGTGKLQNYMPELEKVGTPWTPGN
;
A
#
# COMPACT_ATOMS: atom_id res chain seq x y z
N MET A 1 2.46 -10.98 22.81
CA MET A 1 1.62 -9.84 22.33
C MET A 1 1.60 -8.64 23.26
N ILE A 2 1.19 -8.76 24.54
CA ILE A 2 0.98 -7.60 25.44
C ILE A 2 2.25 -6.74 25.62
N ALA A 3 3.42 -7.35 25.85
CA ALA A 3 4.68 -6.63 25.98
C ALA A 3 5.09 -5.87 24.70
N GLY A 4 4.81 -6.45 23.52
CA GLY A 4 5.08 -5.81 22.24
C GLY A 4 4.15 -4.62 21.96
N LEU A 5 2.88 -4.72 22.36
CA LEU A 5 1.91 -3.64 22.22
C LEU A 5 2.28 -2.44 23.10
N ILE A 6 2.69 -2.70 24.34
CA ILE A 6 3.14 -1.64 25.28
C ILE A 6 4.42 -0.98 24.77
N ALA A 7 5.42 -1.77 24.33
CA ALA A 7 6.67 -1.23 23.80
C ALA A 7 6.43 -0.37 22.55
N GLY A 8 5.60 -0.84 21.61
CA GLY A 8 5.23 -0.09 20.41
C GLY A 8 4.51 1.22 20.73
N ALA A 9 3.56 1.20 21.69
CA ALA A 9 2.84 2.41 22.11
C ALA A 9 3.76 3.45 22.76
N VAL A 10 4.72 3.01 23.59
CA VAL A 10 5.69 3.91 24.24
C VAL A 10 6.65 4.52 23.22
N ILE A 11 7.19 3.71 22.30
CA ILE A 11 8.10 4.20 21.24
C ILE A 11 7.36 5.18 20.33
N GLY A 12 6.13 4.86 19.93
CA GLY A 12 5.29 5.74 19.13
C GLY A 12 5.01 7.07 19.82
N ALA A 13 4.63 7.05 21.10
CA ALA A 13 4.37 8.26 21.87
C ALA A 13 5.61 9.15 22.01
N VAL A 14 6.78 8.57 22.28
CA VAL A 14 8.05 9.30 22.38
C VAL A 14 8.42 9.94 21.04
N ALA A 15 8.28 9.20 19.94
CA ALA A 15 8.56 9.72 18.59
C ALA A 15 7.63 10.87 18.21
N VAL A 16 6.33 10.78 18.55
CA VAL A 16 5.35 11.85 18.31
C VAL A 16 5.69 13.11 19.09
N VAL A 17 6.07 12.98 20.37
CA VAL A 17 6.46 14.13 21.20
C VAL A 17 7.77 14.74 20.70
N ALA A 18 8.77 13.92 20.36
CA ALA A 18 10.07 14.40 19.90
C ALA A 18 10.02 15.12 18.54
N THR A 19 9.08 14.75 17.68
CA THR A 19 8.93 15.31 16.32
C THR A 19 7.86 16.40 16.23
N GLY A 20 7.27 16.82 17.35
CA GLY A 20 6.21 17.85 17.35
C GLY A 20 4.95 17.43 16.59
N GLY A 21 4.67 16.13 16.49
CA GLY A 21 3.49 15.59 15.80
C GLY A 21 3.72 15.12 14.37
N ALA A 22 4.88 15.37 13.75
CA ALA A 22 5.15 14.89 12.38
C ALA A 22 5.20 13.36 12.29
N ALA A 23 5.71 12.68 13.32
CA ALA A 23 5.69 11.21 13.37
C ALA A 23 4.27 10.63 13.56
N LEU A 24 3.28 11.44 13.95
CA LEU A 24 1.92 10.96 14.22
C LEU A 24 1.22 10.48 12.94
N THR A 25 1.45 11.13 11.80
CA THR A 25 0.86 10.73 10.52
C THR A 25 1.45 9.41 10.03
N VAL A 26 2.76 9.22 10.17
CA VAL A 26 3.45 7.97 9.81
C VAL A 26 2.98 6.82 10.72
N VAL A 27 2.92 7.06 12.04
CA VAL A 27 2.43 6.07 13.01
C VAL A 27 0.96 5.72 12.74
N ALA A 28 0.12 6.71 12.40
CA ALA A 28 -1.26 6.48 12.03
C ALA A 28 -1.37 5.68 10.73
N ALA A 29 -0.57 5.96 9.70
CA ALA A 29 -0.56 5.19 8.46
C ALA A 29 -0.21 3.72 8.71
N VAL A 30 0.83 3.45 9.51
CA VAL A 30 1.21 2.09 9.91
C VAL A 30 0.10 1.41 10.71
N ALA A 31 -0.53 2.11 11.66
CA ALA A 31 -1.61 1.57 12.49
C ALA A 31 -2.87 1.26 11.65
N ALA A 32 -3.24 2.14 10.72
CA ALA A 32 -4.35 1.93 9.79
C ALA A 32 -4.07 0.75 8.85
N GLY A 33 -2.85 0.66 8.29
CA GLY A 33 -2.42 -0.45 7.45
C GLY A 33 -2.41 -1.78 8.19
N ALA A 34 -1.93 -1.81 9.43
CA ALA A 34 -1.95 -3.00 10.27
C ALA A 34 -3.39 -3.45 10.62
N ALA A 35 -4.27 -2.51 10.97
CA ALA A 35 -5.68 -2.81 11.27
C ALA A 35 -6.42 -3.33 10.03
N ALA A 36 -6.21 -2.70 8.86
CA ALA A 36 -6.78 -3.13 7.59
C ALA A 36 -6.22 -4.50 7.16
N GLY A 37 -4.91 -4.70 7.27
CA GLY A 37 -4.25 -5.97 6.97
C GLY A 37 -4.72 -7.10 7.86
N GLY A 38 -4.98 -6.85 9.15
CA GLY A 38 -5.58 -7.82 10.06
C GLY A 38 -6.97 -8.27 9.62
N GLY A 39 -7.85 -7.33 9.26
CA GLY A 39 -9.20 -7.65 8.76
C GLY A 39 -9.19 -8.38 7.41
N LEU A 40 -8.31 -7.96 6.48
CA LEU A 40 -8.11 -8.65 5.20
C LEU A 40 -7.56 -10.07 5.41
N GLY A 41 -6.59 -10.24 6.30
CA GLY A 41 -6.01 -11.53 6.64
C GLY A 41 -7.04 -12.51 7.22
N GLU A 42 -7.98 -12.01 8.05
CA GLU A 42 -9.08 -12.82 8.58
C GLU A 42 -9.99 -13.33 7.44
N VAL A 43 -10.40 -12.45 6.52
CA VAL A 43 -11.23 -12.86 5.36
C VAL A 43 -10.49 -13.86 4.48
N LEU A 44 -9.24 -13.58 4.11
CA LEU A 44 -8.42 -14.45 3.27
C LEU A 44 -8.19 -15.81 3.93
N GLY A 45 -7.94 -15.85 5.24
CA GLY A 45 -7.75 -17.09 6.00
C GLY A 45 -8.98 -17.98 6.05
N THR A 46 -10.18 -17.42 5.89
CA THR A 46 -11.43 -18.21 5.85
C THR A 46 -11.77 -18.77 4.48
N MET A 47 -11.01 -18.44 3.43
CA MET A 47 -11.31 -18.90 2.07
C MET A 47 -11.06 -20.40 1.90
N SER A 48 -11.77 -21.03 0.96
CA SER A 48 -11.63 -22.47 0.70
C SER A 48 -10.29 -22.84 0.08
N TRP A 49 -9.65 -21.90 -0.63
CA TRP A 49 -8.34 -22.07 -1.27
C TRP A 49 -7.15 -21.79 -0.33
N ALA A 50 -7.38 -21.14 0.82
CA ALA A 50 -6.32 -20.80 1.74
C ALA A 50 -5.70 -22.09 2.33
N PRO A 51 -4.35 -22.19 2.43
CA PRO A 51 -3.71 -23.35 3.04
C PRO A 51 -4.22 -23.56 4.47
N ARG A 52 -4.66 -24.78 4.78
CA ARG A 52 -5.18 -25.12 6.11
C ARG A 52 -4.19 -26.00 6.86
N HIS A 53 -3.81 -25.55 8.04
CA HIS A 53 -3.09 -26.37 8.99
C HIS A 53 -4.07 -27.34 9.66
N VAL A 54 -3.90 -28.64 9.43
CA VAL A 54 -4.75 -29.66 10.08
C VAL A 54 -4.22 -29.90 11.48
N THR A 55 -4.90 -29.33 12.46
CA THR A 55 -4.48 -29.33 13.86
C THR A 55 -4.91 -30.59 14.63
N GLY A 56 -5.57 -31.57 14.01
CA GLY A 56 -5.94 -32.81 14.67
C GLY A 56 -7.12 -33.56 14.05
N SER A 57 -7.79 -34.39 14.84
CA SER A 57 -8.85 -35.28 14.37
C SER A 57 -10.04 -35.40 15.34
N LEU A 58 -11.21 -35.67 14.77
CA LEU A 58 -12.45 -35.89 15.50
C LEU A 58 -12.52 -37.34 15.99
N ILE A 59 -12.68 -37.54 17.30
CA ILE A 59 -12.51 -38.86 17.95
C ILE A 59 -13.82 -39.45 18.50
N LYS A 60 -14.87 -38.64 18.71
CA LYS A 60 -16.14 -39.10 19.30
C LYS A 60 -17.35 -38.52 18.59
N GLY A 61 -18.18 -39.39 17.99
CA GLY A 61 -19.40 -39.02 17.27
C GLY A 61 -20.70 -39.52 17.93
N SER A 62 -21.74 -39.71 17.13
CA SER A 62 -22.99 -40.37 17.53
C SER A 62 -22.79 -41.87 17.76
N PRO A 63 -23.45 -42.47 18.76
CA PRO A 63 -23.37 -43.91 19.01
C PRO A 63 -24.20 -44.76 18.03
N ASN A 64 -25.15 -44.17 17.30
CA ASN A 64 -26.12 -44.91 16.49
C ASN A 64 -26.43 -44.31 15.11
N VAL A 65 -25.92 -43.11 14.79
CA VAL A 65 -26.04 -42.51 13.46
C VAL A 65 -24.65 -42.49 12.82
N PHE A 66 -24.55 -43.14 11.67
CA PHE A 66 -23.30 -43.28 10.92
C PHE A 66 -23.46 -42.69 9.52
N ILE A 67 -22.45 -41.95 9.06
CA ILE A 67 -22.33 -41.43 7.69
C ILE A 67 -21.11 -42.09 7.07
N ASN A 68 -21.30 -42.83 5.97
CA ASN A 68 -20.25 -43.64 5.34
C ASN A 68 -19.48 -44.50 6.36
N SER A 69 -20.21 -45.21 7.23
CA SER A 69 -19.65 -46.10 8.26
C SER A 69 -18.81 -45.41 9.34
N ARG A 70 -18.83 -44.07 9.43
CA ARG A 70 -18.18 -43.30 10.51
C ARG A 70 -19.24 -42.62 11.37
N ALA A 71 -19.01 -42.55 12.67
CA ALA A 71 -19.93 -41.92 13.61
C ALA A 71 -20.18 -40.46 13.23
N ALA A 72 -21.44 -40.06 13.07
CA ALA A 72 -21.76 -38.70 12.66
C ALA A 72 -21.45 -37.69 13.78
N MET A 73 -20.94 -36.53 13.40
CA MET A 73 -20.47 -35.50 14.34
C MET A 73 -21.63 -34.59 14.78
N ARG A 74 -21.59 -34.17 16.05
CA ARG A 74 -22.67 -33.39 16.70
C ARG A 74 -22.08 -32.26 17.53
N ALA A 75 -22.68 -31.09 17.48
CA ALA A 75 -22.30 -29.99 18.37
C ALA A 75 -22.44 -30.40 19.85
N ILE A 76 -21.76 -29.76 20.79
CA ILE A 76 -21.85 -29.95 22.26
C ILE A 76 -21.39 -31.33 22.80
N LEU A 77 -21.58 -32.42 22.06
CA LEU A 77 -21.32 -33.79 22.55
C LEU A 77 -20.13 -34.47 21.88
N SER A 78 -19.82 -34.09 20.64
CA SER A 78 -18.68 -34.67 19.95
C SER A 78 -17.36 -34.04 20.38
N LEU A 79 -16.29 -34.85 20.29
CA LEU A 79 -14.95 -34.47 20.75
C LEU A 79 -13.93 -34.60 19.62
N GLY A 80 -12.94 -33.71 19.64
CA GLY A 80 -11.74 -33.74 18.79
C GLY A 80 -10.46 -33.52 19.59
N LEU A 81 -9.35 -34.03 19.07
CA LEU A 81 -8.01 -33.74 19.55
C LEU A 81 -7.44 -32.56 18.76
N CYS A 82 -6.73 -31.66 19.43
CA CYS A 82 -6.02 -30.54 18.81
C CYS A 82 -4.56 -30.59 19.27
N SER A 83 -3.61 -30.57 18.33
CA SER A 83 -2.16 -30.57 18.57
C SER A 83 -1.64 -29.22 19.02
N ASP A 84 -2.31 -28.14 18.64
CA ASP A 84 -1.82 -26.77 18.80
C ASP A 84 -2.11 -26.21 20.20
N HIS A 85 -2.95 -26.92 20.97
CA HIS A 85 -3.32 -26.55 22.34
C HIS A 85 -3.12 -27.74 23.28
N ALA A 86 -2.35 -27.57 24.34
CA ALA A 86 -2.25 -28.56 25.40
C ALA A 86 -3.56 -28.60 26.21
N GLY A 87 -4.13 -29.79 26.45
CA GLY A 87 -5.32 -29.93 27.27
C GLY A 87 -6.22 -31.11 26.92
N PRO A 88 -7.41 -31.19 27.54
CA PRO A 88 -8.40 -32.22 27.24
C PRO A 88 -8.96 -32.06 25.81
N PRO A 89 -9.56 -33.13 25.25
CA PRO A 89 -10.24 -33.07 23.96
C PRO A 89 -11.26 -31.93 23.91
N GLN A 90 -11.25 -31.20 22.80
CA GLN A 90 -12.13 -30.07 22.57
C GLN A 90 -13.48 -30.55 22.06
N VAL A 91 -14.53 -29.87 22.49
CA VAL A 91 -15.90 -30.17 22.06
C VAL A 91 -16.18 -29.50 20.70
N VAL A 92 -16.98 -30.13 19.85
CA VAL A 92 -17.49 -29.47 18.64
C VAL A 92 -18.52 -28.41 19.05
N ALA A 93 -18.30 -27.15 18.72
CA ALA A 93 -19.13 -26.05 19.18
C ALA A 93 -20.38 -25.86 18.32
N GLN A 94 -20.24 -26.01 17.00
CA GLN A 94 -21.28 -25.63 16.04
C GLN A 94 -21.88 -26.82 15.28
N GLY A 95 -23.11 -26.62 14.82
CA GLY A 95 -23.82 -27.55 13.94
C GLY A 95 -25.03 -26.89 13.27
N SER A 96 -25.77 -27.67 12.47
CA SER A 96 -26.97 -27.21 11.75
C SER A 96 -28.12 -26.83 12.68
N SER A 97 -28.79 -25.72 12.39
CA SER A 97 -30.02 -25.29 13.06
C SER A 97 -31.27 -26.08 12.67
N THR A 98 -31.22 -26.82 11.56
CA THR A 98 -32.38 -27.52 11.00
C THR A 98 -32.24 -29.04 11.03
N VAL A 99 -31.03 -29.56 11.14
CA VAL A 99 -30.75 -31.00 11.13
C VAL A 99 -30.11 -31.42 12.45
N PHE A 100 -30.77 -32.36 13.13
CA PHE A 100 -30.38 -32.84 14.45
C PHE A 100 -30.05 -34.33 14.40
N ILE A 101 -28.95 -34.72 15.07
CA ILE A 101 -28.54 -36.10 15.27
C ILE A 101 -28.56 -36.38 16.77
N ASN A 102 -29.46 -37.27 17.19
CA ASN A 102 -29.75 -37.54 18.60
C ASN A 102 -30.05 -36.25 19.39
N SER A 103 -30.99 -35.44 18.89
CA SER A 103 -31.43 -34.18 19.50
C SER A 103 -30.39 -33.08 19.58
N GLN A 104 -29.29 -33.20 18.84
CA GLN A 104 -28.19 -32.26 18.86
C GLN A 104 -27.85 -31.80 17.43
N PRO A 105 -27.61 -30.50 17.17
CA PRO A 105 -27.18 -30.00 15.87
C PRO A 105 -26.10 -30.84 15.20
N ALA A 106 -26.36 -31.26 13.96
CA ALA A 106 -25.43 -32.05 13.17
C ALA A 106 -24.26 -31.16 12.71
N SER A 107 -23.03 -31.56 13.02
CA SER A 107 -21.83 -30.81 12.63
C SER A 107 -21.35 -31.18 11.24
N ARG A 108 -20.79 -30.20 10.54
CA ARG A 108 -20.46 -30.24 9.12
C ARG A 108 -19.05 -29.69 8.88
N LYS A 109 -18.61 -29.79 7.62
CA LYS A 109 -17.44 -29.06 7.15
C LYS A 109 -17.63 -27.56 7.41
N GLU A 110 -16.57 -26.89 7.87
CA GLU A 110 -16.53 -25.48 8.29
C GLU A 110 -17.29 -25.13 9.58
N ASP A 111 -17.95 -26.08 10.27
CA ASP A 111 -18.46 -25.80 11.63
C ASP A 111 -17.27 -25.74 12.62
N ARG A 112 -17.37 -24.89 13.65
CA ARG A 112 -16.28 -24.65 14.62
C ARG A 112 -16.27 -25.64 15.78
N MET A 113 -15.08 -25.91 16.30
CA MET A 113 -14.84 -26.48 17.62
C MET A 113 -14.80 -25.39 18.70
N MET A 114 -14.87 -25.77 19.98
CA MET A 114 -14.82 -24.84 21.11
C MET A 114 -13.54 -24.00 21.14
N CYS A 115 -12.43 -24.52 20.64
CA CYS A 115 -11.18 -23.77 20.51
C CYS A 115 -11.11 -22.86 19.27
N GLY A 116 -12.17 -22.77 18.46
CA GLY A 116 -12.23 -21.93 17.26
C GLY A 116 -11.79 -22.63 15.96
N ALA A 117 -11.18 -23.81 16.04
CA ALA A 117 -10.77 -24.60 14.87
C ALA A 117 -11.96 -25.03 14.01
N LEU A 118 -11.80 -24.99 12.69
CA LEU A 118 -12.81 -25.42 11.71
C LEU A 118 -12.72 -26.92 11.42
N ILE A 119 -13.86 -27.58 11.24
CA ILE A 119 -13.88 -28.95 10.72
C ILE A 119 -13.48 -28.91 9.25
N ASN A 120 -12.27 -29.40 8.96
CA ASN A 120 -11.67 -29.28 7.62
C ASN A 120 -12.26 -30.24 6.58
N ASP A 121 -12.70 -31.43 6.99
CA ASP A 121 -13.10 -32.51 6.09
C ASP A 121 -14.43 -33.16 6.48
N GLY A 122 -15.12 -33.72 5.50
CA GLY A 122 -16.48 -34.23 5.65
C GLY A 122 -16.82 -35.35 4.66
N SER A 123 -18.08 -35.75 4.65
CA SER A 123 -18.56 -36.79 3.73
C SER A 123 -18.57 -36.28 2.27
N PRO A 124 -18.08 -37.05 1.29
CA PRO A 124 -18.08 -36.61 -0.12
C PRO A 124 -19.47 -36.65 -0.78
N ASN A 125 -20.45 -37.31 -0.17
CA ASN A 125 -21.76 -37.58 -0.78
C ASN A 125 -22.95 -37.31 0.17
N VAL A 126 -22.71 -36.84 1.39
CA VAL A 126 -23.78 -36.47 2.34
C VAL A 126 -23.57 -35.02 2.76
N PHE A 127 -24.53 -34.18 2.37
CA PHE A 127 -24.50 -32.75 2.63
C PHE A 127 -25.65 -32.38 3.56
N ILE A 128 -25.34 -31.63 4.62
CA ILE A 128 -26.31 -31.21 5.63
C ILE A 128 -26.49 -29.68 5.52
N GLY A 129 -27.72 -29.25 5.27
CA GLY A 129 -28.05 -27.82 5.13
C GLY A 129 -28.31 -27.12 6.47
N GLY A 130 -28.72 -25.85 6.39
CA GLY A 130 -29.14 -25.03 7.53
C GLY A 130 -28.06 -24.07 8.06
N PRO A 131 -28.44 -22.92 8.64
CA PRO A 131 -27.50 -22.04 9.34
C PRO A 131 -26.73 -22.77 10.45
N ALA A 132 -25.48 -22.35 10.69
CA ALA A 132 -24.70 -22.85 11.82
C ALA A 132 -25.18 -22.19 13.14
N VAL A 133 -25.36 -23.00 14.19
CA VAL A 133 -25.68 -22.56 15.55
C VAL A 133 -24.67 -23.12 16.53
N GLY A 134 -24.32 -22.33 17.55
CA GLY A 134 -23.40 -22.72 18.61
C GLY A 134 -22.36 -21.64 18.92
N GLU A 135 -22.09 -21.46 20.21
CA GLU A 135 -21.04 -20.58 20.71
C GLU A 135 -19.72 -21.31 20.79
N TYR A 136 -18.63 -20.63 20.43
CA TYR A 136 -17.26 -21.14 20.54
C TYR A 136 -16.39 -20.08 21.21
N ASN A 137 -15.21 -20.47 21.70
CA ASN A 137 -14.23 -19.53 22.22
C ASN A 137 -13.30 -19.08 21.08
N PRO A 138 -13.42 -17.83 20.59
CA PRO A 138 -12.56 -17.36 19.50
C PRO A 138 -11.11 -17.29 19.95
N GLU A 139 -10.19 -17.63 19.03
CA GLU A 139 -8.75 -17.54 19.27
C GLU A 139 -8.32 -16.08 19.57
N ILE A 140 -8.96 -15.13 18.89
CA ILE A 140 -8.84 -13.70 19.18
C ILE A 140 -10.10 -13.23 19.90
N PRO A 141 -10.02 -12.87 21.19
CA PRO A 141 -11.17 -12.37 21.93
C PRO A 141 -11.79 -11.14 21.26
N ALA A 142 -13.12 -11.01 21.34
CA ALA A 142 -13.85 -9.93 20.67
C ALA A 142 -13.33 -8.54 21.05
N TRP A 143 -12.89 -8.33 22.30
CA TRP A 143 -12.33 -7.04 22.74
C TRP A 143 -11.04 -6.67 21.98
N VAL A 144 -10.23 -7.65 21.57
CA VAL A 144 -9.01 -7.40 20.78
C VAL A 144 -9.40 -6.94 19.39
N ASN A 145 -10.37 -7.59 18.74
CA ASN A 145 -10.88 -7.17 17.43
C ASN A 145 -11.48 -5.76 17.49
N TRP A 146 -12.28 -5.46 18.51
CA TRP A 146 -12.81 -4.11 18.72
C TRP A 146 -11.71 -3.07 19.00
N THR A 147 -10.66 -3.46 19.71
CA THR A 147 -9.50 -2.58 19.96
C THR A 147 -8.76 -2.30 18.65
N MET A 148 -8.53 -3.31 17.80
CA MET A 148 -7.88 -3.13 16.51
C MET A 148 -8.73 -2.28 15.56
N ALA A 149 -10.05 -2.48 15.56
CA ALA A 149 -10.98 -1.61 14.83
C ALA A 149 -10.91 -0.17 15.35
N ALA A 150 -10.93 0.05 16.67
CA ALA A 150 -10.82 1.38 17.27
C ALA A 150 -9.47 2.06 16.94
N VAL A 151 -8.36 1.31 16.96
CA VAL A 151 -7.05 1.80 16.54
C VAL A 151 -7.05 2.19 15.06
N GLY A 152 -7.64 1.35 14.19
CA GLY A 152 -7.79 1.66 12.77
C GLY A 152 -8.62 2.92 12.52
N ILE A 153 -9.75 3.09 13.23
CA ILE A 153 -10.61 4.28 13.13
C ILE A 153 -9.90 5.52 13.68
N ALA A 154 -9.21 5.41 14.81
CA ALA A 154 -8.46 6.52 15.40
C ALA A 154 -7.29 6.94 14.49
N ALA A 155 -6.59 5.98 13.89
CA ALA A 155 -5.56 6.24 12.91
C ALA A 155 -6.13 6.91 11.66
N ALA A 156 -7.25 6.43 11.13
CA ALA A 156 -7.96 7.09 10.04
C ALA A 156 -8.42 8.50 10.41
N ALA A 157 -8.81 8.74 11.67
CA ALA A 157 -9.20 10.07 12.15
C ALA A 157 -8.03 11.06 12.21
N VAL A 158 -6.81 10.57 12.44
CA VAL A 158 -5.58 11.37 12.34
C VAL A 158 -5.24 11.68 10.88
N LEU A 159 -5.47 10.74 9.97
CA LEU A 159 -5.08 10.85 8.55
C LEU A 159 -6.10 11.61 7.68
N ALA A 160 -7.39 11.49 7.98
CA ALA A 160 -8.48 12.01 7.16
C ALA A 160 -9.53 12.79 7.99
N GLY A 161 -9.29 12.97 9.28
CA GLY A 161 -10.19 13.70 10.16
C GLY A 161 -11.27 12.81 10.81
N PRO A 162 -11.74 13.14 12.03
CA PRO A 162 -12.66 12.28 12.80
C PRO A 162 -13.99 11.99 12.11
N ALA A 163 -14.55 12.97 11.40
CA ALA A 163 -15.85 12.82 10.72
C ALA A 163 -15.76 11.82 9.56
N LEU A 164 -14.70 11.90 8.74
CA LEU A 164 -14.49 10.99 7.62
C LEU A 164 -14.15 9.58 8.11
N ALA A 165 -13.36 9.44 9.17
CA ALA A 165 -13.03 8.14 9.75
C ALA A 165 -14.26 7.40 10.29
N LEU A 166 -15.14 8.09 11.03
CA LEU A 166 -16.37 7.48 11.56
C LEU A 166 -17.38 7.16 10.45
N LEU A 167 -17.53 8.04 9.46
CA LEU A 167 -18.41 7.80 8.31
C LEU A 167 -17.89 6.67 7.43
N GLY A 168 -16.59 6.61 7.18
CA GLY A 168 -15.95 5.50 6.45
C GLY A 168 -16.11 4.17 7.18
N ALA A 169 -15.92 4.14 8.50
CA ALA A 169 -16.14 2.94 9.30
C ALA A 169 -17.61 2.47 9.27
N ALA A 170 -18.56 3.40 9.46
CA ALA A 170 -19.99 3.10 9.40
C ALA A 170 -20.41 2.64 7.99
N GLY A 171 -19.92 3.34 6.96
CA GLY A 171 -20.13 2.99 5.56
C GLY A 171 -19.58 1.61 5.23
N GLY A 172 -18.39 1.28 5.73
CA GLY A 172 -17.79 -0.03 5.50
C GLY A 172 -18.53 -1.15 6.22
N PHE A 173 -19.01 -0.93 7.44
CA PHE A 173 -19.86 -1.89 8.12
C PHE A 173 -21.17 -2.15 7.35
N LEU A 174 -21.87 -1.08 6.98
CA LEU A 174 -23.13 -1.19 6.23
C LEU A 174 -22.94 -1.81 4.84
N GLY A 175 -21.90 -1.38 4.13
CA GLY A 175 -21.55 -1.90 2.82
C GLY A 175 -21.17 -3.39 2.89
N GLY A 176 -20.48 -3.81 3.94
CA GLY A 176 -20.15 -5.21 4.18
C GLY A 176 -21.39 -6.07 4.39
N GLU A 177 -22.34 -5.62 5.21
CA GLU A 177 -23.59 -6.34 5.45
C GLU A 177 -24.44 -6.46 4.17
N VAL A 178 -24.57 -5.37 3.41
CA VAL A 178 -25.28 -5.37 2.11
C VAL A 178 -24.58 -6.29 1.10
N GLY A 179 -23.25 -6.21 1.03
CA GLY A 179 -22.43 -7.05 0.16
C GLY A 179 -22.51 -8.53 0.51
N GLY A 180 -22.47 -8.87 1.80
CA GLY A 180 -22.64 -10.23 2.29
C GLY A 180 -24.04 -10.79 2.05
N TRP A 181 -25.09 -9.97 2.19
CA TRP A 181 -26.46 -10.36 1.87
C TRP A 181 -26.65 -10.64 0.37
N LEU A 182 -26.19 -9.72 -0.49
CA LEU A 182 -26.22 -9.90 -1.95
C LEU A 182 -25.39 -11.12 -2.37
N GLY A 183 -24.18 -11.24 -1.83
CA GLY A 183 -23.26 -12.33 -2.12
C GLY A 183 -23.81 -13.69 -1.70
N GLY A 184 -24.46 -13.78 -0.54
CA GLY A 184 -25.10 -15.02 -0.08
C GLY A 184 -26.25 -15.45 -1.00
N LYS A 185 -26.99 -14.49 -1.57
CA LYS A 185 -28.07 -14.77 -2.52
C LYS A 185 -27.57 -15.18 -3.91
N ILE A 186 -26.45 -14.63 -4.37
CA ILE A 186 -25.88 -14.89 -5.71
C ILE A 186 -25.00 -16.13 -5.72
N PHE A 187 -24.12 -16.27 -4.73
CA PHE A 187 -23.07 -17.30 -4.69
C PHE A 187 -23.35 -18.42 -3.68
N GLY A 188 -24.38 -18.27 -2.85
CA GLY A 188 -24.75 -19.21 -1.79
C GLY A 188 -24.15 -18.85 -0.43
N GLU A 189 -24.87 -19.17 0.64
CA GLU A 189 -24.42 -18.93 2.02
C GLU A 189 -23.15 -19.73 2.34
N GLY A 190 -22.15 -19.04 2.90
CA GLY A 190 -20.84 -19.61 3.26
C GLY A 190 -19.86 -19.74 2.09
N SER A 191 -20.26 -19.38 0.87
CA SER A 191 -19.39 -19.43 -0.31
C SER A 191 -18.28 -18.38 -0.26
N ASP A 192 -17.16 -18.64 -0.94
CA ASP A 192 -16.08 -17.66 -1.08
C ASP A 192 -16.56 -16.41 -1.84
N GLY A 193 -17.52 -16.54 -2.76
CA GLY A 193 -18.15 -15.42 -3.45
C GLY A 193 -18.93 -14.49 -2.50
N GLN A 194 -19.60 -15.04 -1.48
CA GLN A 194 -20.23 -14.23 -0.44
C GLN A 194 -19.20 -13.43 0.36
N LYS A 195 -18.08 -14.06 0.75
CA LYS A 195 -17.01 -13.41 1.52
C LYS A 195 -16.36 -12.27 0.74
N TRP A 196 -16.11 -12.48 -0.57
CA TRP A 196 -15.62 -11.42 -1.45
C TRP A 196 -16.64 -10.30 -1.64
N SER A 197 -17.93 -10.61 -1.71
CA SER A 197 -18.98 -9.60 -1.81
C SER A 197 -19.10 -8.79 -0.52
N MET A 198 -18.94 -9.42 0.64
CA MET A 198 -18.86 -8.74 1.94
C MET A 198 -17.65 -7.81 2.01
N LEU A 199 -16.46 -8.29 1.61
CA LEU A 199 -15.25 -7.46 1.59
C LEU A 199 -15.38 -6.30 0.61
N GLY A 200 -15.78 -6.57 -0.64
CA GLY A 200 -15.96 -5.55 -1.67
C GLY A 200 -17.05 -4.53 -1.28
N GLY A 201 -18.14 -4.99 -0.69
CA GLY A 201 -19.19 -4.14 -0.14
C GLY A 201 -18.66 -3.23 0.97
N SER A 202 -17.82 -3.75 1.87
CA SER A 202 -17.23 -2.96 2.95
C SER A 202 -16.24 -1.90 2.44
N LEU A 203 -15.46 -2.21 1.42
CA LEU A 203 -14.57 -1.24 0.77
C LEU A 203 -15.38 -0.16 0.06
N LEU A 204 -16.37 -0.54 -0.76
CA LEU A 204 -17.22 0.41 -1.49
C LEU A 204 -18.06 1.27 -0.56
N GLY A 205 -18.59 0.70 0.51
CA GLY A 205 -19.38 1.43 1.51
C GLY A 205 -18.53 2.43 2.28
N GLY A 206 -17.31 2.06 2.67
CA GLY A 206 -16.37 2.97 3.34
C GLY A 206 -15.94 4.12 2.43
N PHE A 207 -15.59 3.81 1.18
CA PHE A 207 -15.21 4.81 0.18
C PHE A 207 -16.38 5.73 -0.20
N GLY A 208 -17.57 5.15 -0.42
CA GLY A 208 -18.79 5.90 -0.75
C GLY A 208 -19.23 6.85 0.36
N ALA A 209 -19.11 6.43 1.63
CA ALA A 209 -19.40 7.29 2.78
C ALA A 209 -18.39 8.44 2.90
N GLY A 210 -17.11 8.21 2.60
CA GLY A 210 -16.08 9.26 2.53
C GLY A 210 -16.40 10.33 1.48
N LYS A 211 -16.89 9.92 0.29
CA LYS A 211 -17.30 10.86 -0.76
C LYS A 211 -18.61 11.60 -0.46
N GLY A 212 -19.58 10.95 0.19
CA GLY A 212 -20.84 11.57 0.61
C GLY A 212 -20.64 12.64 1.70
N ALA A 213 -19.63 12.47 2.56
CA ALA A 213 -19.26 13.44 3.57
C ALA A 213 -18.66 14.74 2.99
N GLY A 214 -17.94 14.66 1.86
CA GLY A 214 -17.43 15.83 1.13
C GLY A 214 -18.52 16.75 0.56
N LEU A 215 -19.74 16.23 0.38
CA LEU A 215 -20.92 17.01 -0.01
C LEU A 215 -21.63 17.66 1.18
N VAL A 216 -21.47 17.12 2.40
CA VAL A 216 -22.08 17.64 3.64
C VAL A 216 -21.14 18.60 4.40
N SER A 217 -19.83 18.47 4.22
CA SER A 217 -18.81 19.34 4.85
C SER A 217 -18.64 20.71 4.18
N GLY A 218 -19.44 21.04 3.16
CA GLY A 218 -19.41 22.30 2.40
C GLY A 218 -19.73 23.58 3.19
N ALA A 219 -19.59 23.61 4.52
CA ALA A 219 -19.88 24.78 5.34
C ALA A 219 -18.77 25.23 6.30
N ARG A 220 -17.71 24.45 6.62
CA ARG A 220 -16.56 24.96 7.41
C ARG A 220 -15.25 24.23 7.13
N GLY A 221 -14.28 24.95 6.55
CA GLY A 221 -12.85 24.63 6.63
C GLY A 221 -12.21 24.07 5.36
N ALA A 222 -12.14 24.85 4.28
CA ALA A 222 -11.52 24.47 3.00
C ALA A 222 -9.97 24.39 3.01
N GLY A 223 -9.32 24.20 4.16
CA GLY A 223 -7.86 24.23 4.30
C GLY A 223 -7.17 22.90 4.62
N SER A 224 -7.85 21.93 5.22
CA SER A 224 -7.22 20.66 5.67
C SER A 224 -7.54 19.46 4.77
N VAL A 225 -8.68 19.50 4.08
CA VAL A 225 -9.23 18.36 3.32
C VAL A 225 -8.54 18.07 1.99
N ALA A 226 -7.79 19.03 1.42
CA ALA A 226 -7.03 18.81 0.19
C ALA A 226 -5.77 17.96 0.42
N GLY A 227 -5.16 18.04 1.61
CA GLY A 227 -4.03 17.18 1.98
C GLY A 227 -4.45 15.75 2.38
N GLU A 228 -5.72 15.56 2.74
CA GLU A 228 -6.25 14.30 3.27
C GLU A 228 -6.81 13.36 2.18
N LEU A 229 -7.08 13.86 0.96
CA LEU A 229 -7.43 13.00 -0.18
C LEU A 229 -6.21 12.33 -0.82
N SER A 230 -5.04 13.01 -0.87
CA SER A 230 -3.80 12.41 -1.37
C SER A 230 -3.27 11.28 -0.47
N ALA A 231 -3.65 11.28 0.81
CA ALA A 231 -3.31 10.21 1.76
C ALA A 231 -4.17 8.95 1.58
N LEU A 232 -5.39 9.07 1.05
CA LEU A 232 -6.28 7.94 0.76
C LEU A 232 -5.93 7.25 -0.57
N GLU A 233 -5.47 8.01 -1.57
CA GLU A 233 -4.86 7.45 -2.80
C GLU A 233 -3.52 6.73 -2.52
N ALA A 234 -2.91 6.93 -1.33
CA ALA A 234 -1.76 6.17 -0.85
C ALA A 234 -2.11 4.80 -0.25
N VAL A 235 -3.35 4.59 0.20
CA VAL A 235 -3.79 3.30 0.77
C VAL A 235 -4.45 2.40 -0.28
N GLU A 236 -5.04 2.98 -1.33
CA GLU A 236 -5.62 2.22 -2.46
C GLU A 236 -4.55 1.51 -3.32
N GLY A 237 -3.28 1.96 -3.26
CA GLY A 237 -2.14 1.31 -3.92
C GLY A 237 -1.61 0.06 -3.22
N ALA A 238 -2.11 -0.29 -2.03
CA ALA A 238 -1.64 -1.44 -1.25
C ALA A 238 -2.57 -2.67 -1.31
N ALA A 239 -3.74 -2.56 -1.95
CA ALA A 239 -4.72 -3.63 -1.99
C ALA A 239 -5.48 -3.67 -3.32
N GLY A 240 -4.81 -4.10 -4.40
CA GLY A 240 -5.51 -4.35 -5.65
C GLY A 240 -4.62 -4.78 -6.81
N ALA A 241 -4.83 -6.03 -7.22
CA ALA A 241 -4.35 -6.66 -8.46
C ALA A 241 -2.86 -6.99 -8.54
N THR A 242 -2.58 -8.19 -9.04
CA THR A 242 -1.30 -8.60 -9.60
C THR A 242 -0.97 -7.76 -10.84
N GLU A 243 -0.77 -6.46 -10.68
CA GLU A 243 -0.12 -5.62 -11.68
C GLU A 243 1.38 -5.70 -11.44
N GLN A 244 2.14 -5.91 -12.50
CA GLN A 244 3.60 -5.90 -12.42
C GLN A 244 4.02 -4.55 -11.81
N PRO A 245 4.91 -4.53 -10.80
CA PRO A 245 5.38 -3.28 -10.22
C PRO A 245 5.93 -2.38 -11.34
N THR A 246 5.58 -1.10 -11.29
CA THR A 246 6.00 -0.13 -12.30
C THR A 246 6.88 0.94 -11.67
N ILE A 247 7.92 1.32 -12.41
CA ILE A 247 8.80 2.45 -12.07
C ILE A 247 8.57 3.53 -13.11
N SER A 248 8.35 4.76 -12.66
CA SER A 248 8.11 5.89 -13.55
C SER A 248 9.38 6.73 -13.71
N LEU A 249 9.72 7.05 -14.95
CA LEU A 249 10.80 7.95 -15.30
C LEU A 249 10.19 9.27 -15.79
N PHE A 250 10.59 10.38 -15.18
CA PHE A 250 10.12 11.72 -15.48
C PHE A 250 11.20 12.56 -16.14
N GLY A 251 10.83 13.41 -17.08
CA GLY A 251 11.78 14.34 -17.69
C GLY A 251 11.11 15.55 -18.31
N PHE A 252 11.80 16.69 -18.27
CA PHE A 252 11.42 17.88 -19.00
C PHE A 252 12.63 18.66 -19.51
N ARG A 253 12.43 19.41 -20.60
CA ARG A 253 13.45 20.31 -21.17
C ARG A 253 13.57 21.58 -20.35
N GLY A 254 14.77 22.12 -20.20
CA GLY A 254 14.97 23.43 -19.57
C GLY A 254 14.31 24.57 -20.36
N GLY A 255 13.99 25.67 -19.66
CA GLY A 255 13.26 26.82 -20.21
C GLY A 255 13.58 28.10 -19.43
N GLY A 256 13.11 29.25 -19.93
CA GLY A 256 13.37 30.55 -19.27
C GLY A 256 14.81 31.08 -19.44
N ARG A 257 15.17 32.08 -18.62
CA ARG A 257 16.44 32.82 -18.66
C ARG A 257 17.22 32.65 -17.36
N VAL A 258 18.54 32.89 -17.41
CA VAL A 258 19.40 32.86 -16.22
C VAL A 258 18.94 33.89 -15.17
N SER A 259 18.44 35.05 -15.60
CA SER A 259 17.86 36.08 -14.73
C SER A 259 16.68 35.58 -13.90
N ASP A 260 15.96 34.58 -14.39
CA ASP A 260 14.77 34.06 -13.70
C ASP A 260 15.21 33.14 -12.54
N VAL A 261 16.34 32.44 -12.69
CA VAL A 261 17.00 31.68 -11.62
C VAL A 261 17.49 32.63 -10.51
N GLU A 262 18.06 33.76 -10.89
CA GLU A 262 18.47 34.81 -9.95
C GLU A 262 17.26 35.44 -9.21
N ALA A 263 16.08 35.41 -9.84
CA ALA A 263 14.82 35.87 -9.25
C ALA A 263 14.09 34.81 -8.41
N GLY A 264 14.69 33.64 -8.18
CA GLY A 264 14.15 32.59 -7.32
C GLY A 264 13.55 31.37 -8.04
N MET A 265 13.68 31.28 -9.38
CA MET A 265 13.32 30.07 -10.11
C MET A 265 14.25 28.91 -9.75
N HIS A 266 13.68 27.72 -9.58
CA HIS A 266 14.47 26.54 -9.31
C HIS A 266 15.45 26.24 -10.46
N PRO A 267 16.75 26.01 -10.19
CA PRO A 267 17.78 25.81 -11.23
C PRO A 267 17.44 24.74 -12.28
N TYR A 268 16.72 23.69 -11.87
CA TYR A 268 16.27 22.62 -12.74
C TYR A 268 15.22 23.04 -13.78
N GLN A 269 14.40 24.05 -13.49
CA GLN A 269 13.48 24.61 -14.48
C GLN A 269 14.25 25.24 -15.64
N TYR A 270 15.42 25.81 -15.36
CA TYR A 270 16.30 26.41 -16.36
C TYR A 270 17.13 25.39 -17.15
N THR A 271 17.73 24.40 -16.48
CA THR A 271 18.58 23.40 -17.17
C THR A 271 17.80 22.27 -17.81
N GLY A 272 16.60 21.98 -17.32
CA GLY A 272 15.92 20.72 -17.53
C GLY A 272 16.42 19.67 -16.53
N HIS A 273 15.60 18.67 -16.28
CA HIS A 273 15.88 17.66 -15.26
C HIS A 273 15.17 16.34 -15.56
N VAL A 274 15.74 15.26 -15.04
CA VAL A 274 15.22 13.89 -15.15
C VAL A 274 15.17 13.32 -13.75
N GLY A 275 14.03 12.75 -13.41
CA GLY A 275 13.78 12.14 -12.12
C GLY A 275 13.13 10.79 -12.31
N TYR A 276 13.06 10.01 -11.24
CA TYR A 276 12.40 8.72 -11.23
C TYR A 276 11.50 8.63 -9.99
N SER A 277 10.48 7.80 -10.08
CA SER A 277 9.56 7.54 -8.98
C SER A 277 9.36 6.04 -8.84
N LEU A 278 9.41 5.61 -7.59
CA LEU A 278 9.14 4.23 -7.18
C LEU A 278 7.72 4.08 -6.62
N ASP A 279 6.97 5.18 -6.47
CA ASP A 279 5.66 5.29 -5.82
C ASP A 279 4.56 5.81 -6.77
N GLY A 280 4.73 5.61 -8.09
CA GLY A 280 3.72 5.93 -9.09
C GLY A 280 3.57 7.43 -9.38
N GLY A 281 4.63 8.20 -9.21
CA GLY A 281 4.69 9.64 -9.45
C GLY A 281 4.36 10.52 -8.24
N LYS A 282 4.17 9.92 -7.05
CA LYS A 282 3.88 10.64 -5.81
C LYS A 282 5.09 11.35 -5.25
N THR A 283 6.28 10.78 -5.41
CA THR A 283 7.56 11.41 -5.10
C THR A 283 8.44 11.25 -6.33
N ILE A 284 8.92 12.36 -6.88
CA ILE A 284 9.88 12.34 -7.98
C ILE A 284 11.26 12.61 -7.38
N TRP A 285 12.08 11.57 -7.36
CA TRP A 285 13.46 11.63 -6.90
C TRP A 285 14.36 12.05 -8.05
N GLY A 286 15.24 13.00 -7.78
CA GLY A 286 16.30 13.40 -8.70
C GLY A 286 17.67 13.15 -8.09
N PHE A 287 18.66 13.00 -8.97
CA PHE A 287 20.06 12.99 -8.60
C PHE A 287 20.66 14.35 -8.94
N GLY A 288 21.10 15.06 -7.91
CA GLY A 288 21.62 16.41 -8.00
C GLY A 288 23.01 16.57 -7.38
N PRO A 289 23.68 17.70 -7.60
CA PRO A 289 24.91 18.03 -6.90
C PRO A 289 24.61 18.43 -5.44
N ALA A 290 25.38 17.91 -4.49
CA ALA A 290 25.43 18.43 -3.13
C ALA A 290 26.23 19.74 -3.12
N THR A 291 25.54 20.87 -3.17
CA THR A 291 26.17 22.19 -3.34
C THR A 291 26.50 22.89 -2.02
N GLY A 292 25.89 22.45 -0.91
CA GLY A 292 25.94 23.19 0.36
C GLY A 292 25.45 24.62 0.17
N ASP A 293 26.19 25.61 0.71
CA ASP A 293 25.88 27.04 0.59
C ASP A 293 26.36 27.68 -0.72
N ALA A 294 26.89 26.89 -1.67
CA ALA A 294 27.39 27.43 -2.94
C ALA A 294 26.25 28.04 -3.77
N SER A 295 26.51 29.20 -4.38
CA SER A 295 25.53 29.87 -5.22
C SER A 295 25.28 29.08 -6.52
N ALA A 296 24.08 29.19 -7.09
CA ALA A 296 23.76 28.54 -8.37
C ALA A 296 24.74 28.93 -9.48
N ALA A 297 25.23 30.17 -9.50
CA ALA A 297 26.20 30.66 -10.48
C ALA A 297 27.56 29.96 -10.37
N GLU A 298 28.06 29.73 -9.15
CA GLU A 298 29.32 29.01 -8.91
C GLU A 298 29.19 27.54 -9.33
N VAL A 299 28.08 26.91 -8.96
CA VAL A 299 27.77 25.52 -9.31
C VAL A 299 27.70 25.36 -10.83
N PHE A 300 26.99 26.25 -11.53
CA PHE A 300 26.95 26.24 -12.98
C PHE A 300 28.31 26.49 -13.62
N GLY A 301 29.10 27.43 -13.08
CA GLY A 301 30.46 27.70 -13.56
C GLY A 301 31.36 26.47 -13.49
N ASN A 302 31.35 25.79 -12.34
CA ASN A 302 32.17 24.61 -12.09
C ASN A 302 31.72 23.41 -12.95
N LEU A 303 30.42 23.12 -13.00
CA LEU A 303 29.87 22.03 -13.82
C LEU A 303 30.12 22.25 -15.33
N LYS A 304 29.99 23.49 -15.81
CA LYS A 304 30.30 23.85 -17.21
C LYS A 304 31.80 23.74 -17.51
N GLY A 305 32.65 23.90 -16.49
CA GLY A 305 34.10 23.68 -16.54
C GLY A 305 34.51 22.22 -16.57
N SER A 306 33.57 21.27 -16.59
CA SER A 306 33.79 19.81 -16.42
C SER A 306 34.11 19.39 -14.98
N GLY A 307 33.96 20.28 -14.00
CA GLY A 307 34.05 19.94 -12.58
C GLY A 307 32.88 19.06 -12.14
N SER A 308 33.04 18.42 -10.98
CA SER A 308 32.05 17.52 -10.39
C SER A 308 31.83 17.85 -8.92
N TYR A 309 30.62 17.59 -8.43
CA TYR A 309 30.25 17.71 -7.03
C TYR A 309 29.95 16.34 -6.45
N PRO A 310 30.00 16.16 -5.11
CA PRO A 310 29.39 15.00 -4.48
C PRO A 310 27.92 14.89 -4.91
N GLY A 311 27.46 13.69 -5.17
CA GLY A 311 26.08 13.43 -5.60
C GLY A 311 25.13 13.38 -4.41
N MET A 312 23.88 13.78 -4.61
CA MET A 312 22.83 13.66 -3.59
C MET A 312 21.52 13.28 -4.25
N LEU A 313 20.74 12.43 -3.57
CA LEU A 313 19.35 12.19 -3.91
C LEU A 313 18.45 13.18 -3.18
N THR A 314 17.61 13.87 -3.95
CA THR A 314 16.68 14.87 -3.43
C THR A 314 15.28 14.62 -3.99
N ALA A 315 14.27 14.98 -3.19
CA ALA A 315 12.89 14.98 -3.65
C ALA A 315 12.66 16.23 -4.50
N ASP A 316 12.74 16.07 -5.83
CA ASP A 316 12.72 17.16 -6.79
C ASP A 316 11.32 17.47 -7.32
N GLN A 317 10.30 16.85 -6.73
CA GLN A 317 8.90 16.92 -7.16
C GLN A 317 8.39 18.35 -7.35
N ASP A 318 8.75 19.29 -6.48
CA ASP A 318 8.33 20.69 -6.58
C ASP A 318 8.80 21.34 -7.90
N ALA A 319 9.99 20.98 -8.38
CA ALA A 319 10.50 21.46 -9.66
C ALA A 319 9.69 20.93 -10.84
N PHE A 320 9.28 19.65 -10.80
CA PHE A 320 8.42 19.05 -11.83
C PHE A 320 7.00 19.62 -11.80
N ILE A 321 6.43 19.81 -10.61
CA ILE A 321 5.11 20.41 -10.42
C ILE A 321 5.11 21.86 -10.94
N ALA A 322 6.15 22.63 -10.63
CA ALA A 322 6.27 24.01 -11.10
C ALA A 322 6.28 24.09 -12.63
N VAL A 323 7.04 23.22 -13.30
CA VAL A 323 7.07 23.16 -14.78
C VAL A 323 5.74 22.72 -15.37
N ALA A 324 5.06 21.77 -14.73
CA ALA A 324 3.75 21.30 -15.21
C ALA A 324 2.63 22.34 -15.03
N LYS A 325 2.69 23.16 -13.98
CA LYS A 325 1.69 24.21 -13.68
C LYS A 325 1.96 25.52 -14.42
N GLU A 326 3.22 25.94 -14.48
CA GLU A 326 3.65 27.21 -15.08
C GLU A 326 4.73 26.96 -16.14
N PRO A 327 4.37 26.32 -17.27
CA PRO A 327 5.34 25.93 -18.28
C PRO A 327 5.90 27.15 -19.01
N LEU A 328 7.22 27.23 -19.11
CA LEU A 328 7.92 28.29 -19.85
C LEU A 328 8.23 27.85 -21.29
N PRO A 329 8.64 28.76 -22.18
CA PRO A 329 9.14 28.36 -23.50
C PRO A 329 10.33 27.40 -23.39
N ALA A 330 10.18 26.19 -23.91
CA ALA A 330 11.18 25.14 -23.85
C ALA A 330 12.39 25.46 -24.74
N ARG A 331 13.58 25.28 -24.19
CA ARG A 331 14.85 25.52 -24.88
C ARG A 331 15.04 24.50 -25.99
N GLY A 332 15.15 24.98 -27.23
CA GLY A 332 15.27 24.13 -28.41
C GLY A 332 13.95 23.51 -28.91
N GLY A 333 12.81 23.85 -28.31
CA GLY A 333 11.48 23.33 -28.67
C GLY A 333 10.74 24.11 -29.76
N GLY A 334 11.42 24.97 -30.52
CA GLY A 334 10.78 25.73 -31.62
C GLY A 334 9.66 26.69 -31.20
N GLY A 335 9.60 27.09 -29.91
CA GLY A 335 8.54 27.92 -29.36
C GLY A 335 7.47 27.16 -28.56
N ALA A 336 7.56 25.83 -28.48
CA ALA A 336 6.70 25.02 -27.61
C ALA A 336 6.97 25.32 -26.12
N LEU A 337 5.94 25.20 -25.30
CA LEU A 337 6.05 25.28 -23.85
C LEU A 337 6.72 24.02 -23.30
N GLN A 338 7.30 24.12 -22.11
CA GLN A 338 7.81 22.98 -21.36
C GLN A 338 6.68 22.00 -21.07
N THR A 339 6.95 20.73 -21.27
CA THR A 339 6.05 19.64 -20.93
C THR A 339 6.86 18.61 -20.15
N VAL A 340 6.29 18.13 -19.05
CA VAL A 340 6.85 17.00 -18.31
C VAL A 340 6.33 15.72 -18.95
N TYR A 341 7.23 14.78 -19.22
CA TYR A 341 6.87 13.46 -19.75
C TYR A 341 7.12 12.40 -18.68
N GLU A 342 6.20 11.45 -18.56
CA GLU A 342 6.30 10.25 -17.74
C GLU A 342 6.39 9.02 -18.64
N GLN A 343 7.40 8.19 -18.40
CA GLN A 343 7.49 6.84 -18.96
C GLN A 343 7.29 5.83 -17.83
N LYS A 344 6.24 5.02 -17.92
CA LYS A 344 5.99 3.90 -16.99
C LYS A 344 6.71 2.65 -17.50
N ILE A 345 7.61 2.12 -16.68
CA ILE A 345 8.43 0.95 -17.01
C ILE A 345 7.97 -0.22 -16.13
N PRO A 346 7.36 -1.27 -16.71
CA PRO A 346 7.03 -2.48 -15.96
C PRO A 346 8.31 -3.23 -15.60
N VAL A 347 8.45 -3.61 -14.33
CA VAL A 347 9.58 -4.37 -13.80
C VAL A 347 9.09 -5.62 -13.07
N THR A 348 9.98 -6.60 -12.87
CA THR A 348 9.66 -7.74 -12.01
C THR A 348 9.67 -7.34 -10.53
N GLN A 349 9.03 -8.13 -9.67
CA GLN A 349 9.04 -7.89 -8.22
C GLN A 349 10.46 -7.87 -7.66
N GLU A 350 11.32 -8.81 -8.07
CA GLU A 350 12.73 -8.86 -7.65
C GLU A 350 13.51 -7.63 -8.10
N GLN A 351 13.29 -7.16 -9.34
CA GLN A 351 13.91 -5.94 -9.86
C GLN A 351 13.46 -4.71 -9.06
N TYR A 352 12.16 -4.60 -8.79
CA TYR A 352 11.60 -3.51 -8.00
C TYR A 352 12.20 -3.44 -6.59
N GLU A 353 12.25 -4.58 -5.89
CA GLU A 353 12.85 -4.66 -4.54
C GLU A 353 14.35 -4.33 -4.55
N SER A 354 15.08 -4.76 -5.58
CA SER A 354 16.51 -4.43 -5.72
C SER A 354 16.73 -2.93 -5.95
N ILE A 355 15.90 -2.30 -6.79
CA ILE A 355 15.97 -0.86 -7.09
C ILE A 355 15.59 -0.05 -5.85
N LEU A 356 14.55 -0.48 -5.13
CA LEU A 356 14.11 0.16 -3.89
C LEU A 356 15.19 0.09 -2.81
N ALA A 357 15.79 -1.08 -2.59
CA ALA A 357 16.87 -1.25 -1.63
C ALA A 357 18.09 -0.37 -1.98
N ALA A 358 18.48 -0.33 -3.26
CA ALA A 358 19.58 0.52 -3.72
C ALA A 358 19.25 2.02 -3.55
N HIS A 359 18.01 2.42 -3.84
CA HIS A 359 17.55 3.79 -3.62
C HIS A 359 17.60 4.17 -2.14
N GLU A 360 17.03 3.36 -1.25
CA GLU A 360 16.99 3.61 0.19
C GLU A 360 18.39 3.68 0.81
N GLU A 361 19.30 2.81 0.37
CA GLU A 361 20.69 2.83 0.81
C GLU A 361 21.38 4.15 0.43
N LEU A 362 21.25 4.58 -0.84
CA LEU A 362 21.87 5.82 -1.30
C LEU A 362 21.21 7.06 -0.70
N LEU A 363 19.89 7.03 -0.47
CA LEU A 363 19.15 8.11 0.18
C LEU A 363 19.61 8.29 1.64
N ALA A 364 19.82 7.19 2.38
CA ALA A 364 20.28 7.22 3.76
C ALA A 364 21.72 7.76 3.91
N ARG A 365 22.54 7.66 2.86
CA ARG A 365 23.94 8.15 2.87
C ARG A 365 24.05 9.68 2.77
N GLY A 366 23.04 10.36 2.24
CA GLY A 366 23.08 11.82 2.02
C GLY A 366 24.07 12.22 0.90
N PRO A 367 24.88 13.29 1.07
CA PRO A 367 25.92 13.63 0.10
C PRO A 367 26.95 12.49 -0.04
N MET A 368 27.19 12.06 -1.28
CA MET A 368 28.08 10.95 -1.61
C MET A 368 29.34 11.46 -2.32
N ASP A 369 30.51 11.29 -1.70
CA ASP A 369 31.80 11.71 -2.28
C ASP A 369 32.31 10.75 -3.36
N ASP A 370 31.95 9.48 -3.23
CA ASP A 370 32.28 8.36 -4.12
C ASP A 370 31.39 8.28 -5.35
N ILE A 371 30.19 8.86 -5.32
CA ILE A 371 29.27 8.94 -6.46
C ILE A 371 29.02 10.41 -6.78
N ARG A 372 29.56 10.88 -7.91
CA ARG A 372 29.64 12.31 -8.20
C ARG A 372 28.64 12.76 -9.24
N TYR A 373 28.14 13.98 -9.08
CA TYR A 373 27.33 14.68 -10.07
C TYR A 373 28.23 15.50 -11.02
N GLN A 374 28.10 15.27 -12.33
CA GLN A 374 28.87 15.97 -13.37
C GLN A 374 28.01 16.20 -14.61
N TRP A 375 28.23 17.29 -15.35
CA TRP A 375 27.62 17.45 -16.67
C TRP A 375 28.29 16.55 -17.73
N PRO A 376 27.59 16.24 -18.84
CA PRO A 376 28.12 15.34 -19.87
C PRO A 376 29.51 15.78 -20.34
N PRO A 377 30.52 14.90 -20.24
CA PRO A 377 31.90 15.25 -20.55
C PRO A 377 32.05 15.52 -22.05
N LYS A 378 32.96 16.43 -22.40
CA LYS A 378 33.24 16.75 -23.83
C LYS A 378 33.84 15.57 -24.59
N SER A 379 34.55 14.70 -23.90
CA SER A 379 35.10 13.44 -24.45
C SER A 379 34.01 12.44 -24.83
N GLY A 380 32.81 12.54 -24.22
CA GLY A 380 31.74 11.54 -24.35
C GLY A 380 31.89 10.32 -23.45
N GLU A 381 33.07 10.10 -22.86
CA GLU A 381 33.34 9.04 -21.89
C GLU A 381 33.13 9.53 -20.46
N TRP A 382 32.26 8.86 -19.71
CA TRP A 382 31.98 9.16 -18.31
C TRP A 382 33.10 8.62 -17.42
N PRO A 383 33.65 9.46 -16.50
CA PRO A 383 34.51 8.96 -15.45
C PRO A 383 33.79 7.95 -14.56
N GLU A 384 34.53 7.03 -13.95
CA GLU A 384 33.96 6.03 -13.06
C GLU A 384 33.21 6.70 -11.90
N ASN A 385 32.01 6.18 -11.59
CA ASN A 385 31.09 6.71 -10.59
C ASN A 385 30.63 8.17 -10.77
N ASN A 386 30.78 8.75 -11.96
CA ASN A 386 30.22 10.05 -12.30
C ASN A 386 28.93 9.89 -13.10
N TYR A 387 27.88 10.57 -12.64
CA TYR A 387 26.56 10.53 -13.28
C TYR A 387 25.96 11.93 -13.33
N ASN A 388 24.85 12.06 -14.06
CA ASN A 388 23.95 13.20 -13.93
C ASN A 388 22.52 12.71 -13.74
N CYS A 389 21.56 13.63 -13.67
CA CYS A 389 20.15 13.30 -13.48
C CYS A 389 19.60 12.34 -14.55
N ALA A 390 20.15 12.33 -15.77
CA ALA A 390 19.70 11.47 -16.86
C ALA A 390 20.34 10.08 -16.83
N THR A 391 21.61 9.95 -16.43
CA THR A 391 22.33 8.66 -16.42
C THR A 391 22.24 7.92 -15.09
N PHE A 392 22.01 8.63 -13.99
CA PHE A 392 21.95 8.04 -12.65
C PHE A 392 20.84 6.99 -12.49
N PRO A 393 19.61 7.13 -13.03
CA PRO A 393 18.61 6.06 -12.95
C PRO A 393 19.14 4.71 -13.48
N GLY A 394 20.01 4.75 -14.50
CA GLY A 394 20.68 3.55 -15.03
C GLY A 394 21.57 2.84 -14.01
N ARG A 395 22.19 3.58 -13.05
CA ARG A 395 22.97 2.98 -11.95
C ARG A 395 22.09 2.15 -11.03
N LEU A 396 20.86 2.59 -10.79
CA LEU A 396 19.90 1.85 -9.97
C LEU A 396 19.38 0.59 -10.67
N GLY A 397 19.63 0.44 -11.97
CA GLY A 397 19.06 -0.63 -12.79
C GLY A 397 17.76 -0.23 -13.50
N ILE A 398 17.39 1.06 -13.48
CA ILE A 398 16.23 1.56 -14.22
C ILE A 398 16.63 1.71 -15.70
N PRO A 399 15.90 1.10 -16.65
CA PRO A 399 16.16 1.28 -18.07
C PRO A 399 16.01 2.74 -18.47
N ILE A 400 17.08 3.34 -19.01
CA ILE A 400 17.07 4.72 -19.51
C ILE A 400 16.97 4.74 -21.04
N PRO A 401 16.21 5.70 -21.62
CA PRO A 401 16.04 5.80 -23.07
C PRO A 401 17.30 6.28 -23.80
N GLU A 402 18.23 6.95 -23.11
CA GLU A 402 19.44 7.53 -23.71
C GLU A 402 20.59 7.61 -22.70
N GLY A 403 21.80 7.17 -23.08
CA GLY A 403 22.94 6.99 -22.17
C GLY A 403 24.00 8.08 -22.17
N THR A 404 23.97 9.05 -23.10
CA THR A 404 24.96 10.14 -23.16
C THR A 404 24.78 11.16 -22.04
N GLY A 405 23.62 11.17 -21.38
CA GLY A 405 23.25 12.11 -20.33
C GLY A 405 22.97 13.53 -20.84
N LYS A 406 22.94 13.73 -22.16
CA LYS A 406 22.60 15.02 -22.75
C LYS A 406 21.08 15.14 -22.88
N LEU A 407 20.47 16.07 -22.17
CA LEU A 407 19.01 16.29 -22.23
C LEU A 407 18.50 16.60 -23.65
N GLN A 408 19.35 17.13 -24.53
CA GLN A 408 19.04 17.36 -25.94
C GLN A 408 18.80 16.05 -26.73
N ASN A 409 19.44 14.96 -26.32
CA ASN A 409 19.28 13.63 -26.91
C ASN A 409 18.25 12.81 -26.12
N TYR A 410 18.28 12.93 -24.79
CA TYR A 410 17.42 12.18 -23.88
C TYR A 410 15.94 12.53 -24.03
N MET A 411 15.60 13.82 -24.08
CA MET A 411 14.20 14.26 -24.12
C MET A 411 13.47 13.80 -25.39
N PRO A 412 14.04 13.92 -26.61
CA PRO A 412 13.41 13.34 -27.80
C PRO A 412 13.13 11.84 -27.70
N GLU A 413 13.99 11.06 -27.05
CA GLU A 413 13.75 9.62 -26.88
C GLU A 413 12.67 9.36 -25.82
N LEU A 414 12.70 10.08 -24.69
CA LEU A 414 11.65 10.01 -23.66
C LEU A 414 10.29 10.44 -24.22
N GLU A 415 10.23 11.43 -25.10
CA GLU A 415 9.00 11.91 -25.75
C GLU A 415 8.36 10.86 -26.69
N LYS A 416 9.15 9.92 -27.23
CA LYS A 416 8.62 8.83 -28.08
C LYS A 416 7.93 7.73 -27.26
N VAL A 417 8.41 7.50 -26.03
CA VAL A 417 7.99 6.37 -25.19
C VAL A 417 7.15 6.78 -23.99
N GLY A 418 7.21 8.05 -23.58
CA GLY A 418 6.51 8.62 -22.45
C GLY A 418 5.28 9.43 -22.87
N THR A 419 4.39 9.63 -21.91
CA THR A 419 3.16 10.44 -22.05
C THR A 419 3.29 11.75 -21.28
N PRO A 420 2.68 12.85 -21.75
CA PRO A 420 2.62 14.09 -20.96
C PRO A 420 2.05 13.82 -19.57
N TRP A 421 2.77 14.28 -18.55
CA TRP A 421 2.40 14.14 -17.16
C TRP A 421 1.77 15.43 -16.66
N THR A 422 0.67 15.27 -15.92
CA THR A 422 0.03 16.32 -15.16
C THR A 422 0.02 15.90 -13.70
N PRO A 423 0.48 16.75 -12.76
CA PRO A 423 0.38 16.44 -11.35
C PRO A 423 -1.08 16.18 -10.98
N GLY A 424 -1.35 15.10 -10.23
CA GLY A 424 -2.67 14.86 -9.64
C GLY A 424 -3.06 16.04 -8.75
N ASN A 425 -4.33 16.45 -8.82
CA ASN A 425 -4.88 17.53 -8.01
C ASN A 425 -5.07 17.12 -6.55
#